data_AF-A0ABD0NX89-F1
#
_entry.id   AF-A0ABD0NX89-F1
#
_cell.length_a   1.000
_cell.length_b   1.000
_cell.length_c   1.000
_cell.angle_alpha   90.00
_cell.angle_beta   90.00
_cell.angle_gamma   90.00
#
_symmetry.space_group_name_H-M   'P 1'
#
loop_
_entity.id
_entity.type
_entity.pdbx_description
1 polymer ?
#
loop_
_entity_poly.entity_id
_entity_poly.type
_entity_poly.pdbx_seq_one_letter_code
_entity_poly.pdbx_strand_id
1 'polypeptide(L)'
;ITRLCPAGQLDTGTLHRIFEAVGFNLPARLLVTAFRGGDSSGLPPEELISLGTALLAALSTDASMVAHPQLLSTVPLILSILENGPTWADKQTQTLGSEAQSSSGSQTESATDSQTTSSMSTLDEALACDCYQILNAVCTLPQGPEQLLTRGAVLALCRAVLKKQTLSHEKGLPLLGHLLSSSIRPRAWAKHSSDLLSLLETVSQNFCQASDQDRLEMCSQIPPFLPPPGVESESQVLKEIVGNLWASLRPLIQGKLSQEHLGLVLVVSACLLDLYGWESTGPPKFCCLLVNRACVEVRMGLEEPPGTEIKPQLQHTLTACYRIMEAAMEQACSQGAVSNPAQIQTAITGLSLQQSRQVLGVLEEAFSAEIYYLKQ
;
A
#
# COMPACT_ATOMS: atom_id res chain seq x y z
N ILE A 1 23.31 22.84 10.93
CA ILE A 1 22.29 22.42 9.93
C ILE A 1 21.20 23.48 9.88
N THR A 2 21.63 24.70 9.59
CA THR A 2 20.87 25.95 9.66
C THR A 2 20.65 26.42 8.22
N ARG A 3 19.98 27.57 8.00
CA ARG A 3 19.97 28.26 6.69
C ARG A 3 21.36 28.46 6.06
N LEU A 4 22.44 28.30 6.83
CA LEU A 4 23.84 28.47 6.40
C LEU A 4 24.50 27.18 5.91
N CYS A 5 23.97 25.98 6.22
CA CYS A 5 24.52 24.71 5.75
C CYS A 5 23.46 23.58 5.80
N PRO A 6 22.88 23.19 4.65
CA PRO A 6 21.90 22.11 4.54
C PRO A 6 22.50 20.74 4.89
N ALA A 7 21.70 19.84 5.47
CA ALA A 7 22.13 18.49 5.85
C ALA A 7 22.70 17.69 4.66
N GLY A 8 22.09 17.80 3.48
CA GLY A 8 22.55 17.11 2.27
C GLY A 8 23.87 17.62 1.68
N GLN A 9 24.46 18.69 2.23
CA GLN A 9 25.77 19.23 1.82
C GLN A 9 26.89 18.89 2.81
N LEU A 10 26.56 18.23 3.93
CA LEU A 10 27.53 17.78 4.92
C LEU A 10 27.92 16.33 4.64
N ASP A 11 29.19 15.99 4.79
CA ASP A 11 29.60 14.59 4.78
C ASP A 11 29.04 13.85 6.00
N THR A 12 28.83 12.55 5.85
CA THR A 12 28.20 11.69 6.87
C THR A 12 28.95 11.75 8.21
N GLY A 13 30.28 11.87 8.17
CA GLY A 13 31.10 11.95 9.38
C GLY A 13 30.92 13.27 10.13
N THR A 14 30.83 14.40 9.43
CA THR A 14 30.55 15.70 10.05
C THR A 14 29.15 15.76 10.62
N LEU A 15 28.16 15.23 9.91
CA LEU A 15 26.77 15.18 10.34
C LEU A 15 26.63 14.33 11.62
N HIS A 16 27.28 13.16 11.66
CA HIS A 16 27.36 12.31 12.85
C HIS A 16 27.94 13.05 14.07
N ARG A 17 29.08 13.73 13.92
CA ARG A 17 29.73 14.48 15.02
C ARG A 17 28.85 15.61 15.54
N ILE A 18 28.14 16.32 14.66
CA ILE A 18 27.20 17.37 15.06
C ILE A 18 26.08 16.77 15.90
N PHE A 19 25.53 15.63 15.49
CA PHE A 19 24.45 15.00 16.22
C PHE A 19 24.90 14.34 17.53
N GLU A 20 26.09 13.77 17.60
CA GLU A 20 26.69 13.35 18.87
C GLU A 20 26.88 14.54 19.83
N ALA A 21 27.33 15.69 19.33
CA ALA A 21 27.55 16.89 20.14
C ALA A 21 26.23 17.51 20.64
N VAL A 22 25.18 17.52 19.81
CA VAL A 22 23.85 18.04 20.17
C VAL A 22 23.05 17.04 21.01
N GLY A 23 23.30 15.75 20.82
CA GLY A 23 22.64 14.63 21.47
C GLY A 23 21.35 14.18 20.75
N PHE A 24 21.26 12.88 20.46
CA PHE A 24 20.11 12.21 19.84
C PHE A 24 18.79 12.35 20.60
N ASN A 25 18.85 12.77 21.87
CA ASN A 25 17.67 13.02 22.68
C ASN A 25 17.00 14.36 22.37
N LEU A 26 17.70 15.31 21.72
CA LEU A 26 17.12 16.62 21.46
C LEU A 26 15.87 16.53 20.57
N PRO A 27 15.88 15.89 19.38
CA PRO A 27 14.71 15.85 18.53
C PRO A 27 13.51 15.15 19.20
N ALA A 28 13.77 14.04 19.90
CA ALA A 28 12.75 13.33 20.67
C ALA A 28 12.14 14.21 21.77
N ARG A 29 12.97 14.96 22.52
CA ARG A 29 12.49 15.90 23.55
C ARG A 29 11.67 17.04 22.95
N LEU A 30 12.06 17.58 21.80
CA LEU A 30 11.28 18.62 21.12
C LEU A 30 9.87 18.12 20.81
N LEU A 31 9.77 16.92 20.21
CA LEU A 31 8.47 16.31 19.91
C LEU A 31 7.66 16.03 21.19
N VAL A 32 8.25 15.38 22.20
CA VAL A 32 7.55 15.08 23.45
C VAL A 32 7.10 16.35 24.18
N THR A 33 7.90 17.41 24.17
CA THR A 33 7.54 18.70 24.79
C THR A 33 6.38 19.34 24.04
N ALA A 34 6.44 19.35 22.70
CA ALA A 34 5.34 19.81 21.88
C ALA A 34 4.06 19.05 22.24
N PHE A 35 4.08 17.71 22.20
CA PHE A 35 2.94 16.83 22.48
C PHE A 35 2.39 16.88 23.92
N ARG A 36 3.13 17.44 24.88
CA ARG A 36 2.66 17.61 26.27
C ARG A 36 1.94 18.93 26.52
N GLY A 37 2.02 19.89 25.59
CA GLY A 37 1.25 21.15 25.65
C GLY A 37 1.58 22.05 26.86
N GLY A 38 2.81 22.01 27.37
CA GLY A 38 3.18 22.82 28.54
C GLY A 38 3.63 24.24 28.18
N ASP A 39 3.11 25.25 28.87
CA ASP A 39 3.46 26.69 28.75
C ASP A 39 4.94 27.04 28.98
N SER A 40 5.79 26.04 29.27
CA SER A 40 7.20 26.21 29.61
C SER A 40 8.15 26.32 28.42
N SER A 41 7.70 26.06 27.18
CA SER A 41 8.52 26.28 25.99
C SER A 41 8.35 27.71 25.48
N GLY A 42 9.44 28.46 25.34
CA GLY A 42 9.42 29.80 24.72
C GLY A 42 9.08 29.80 23.23
N LEU A 43 8.70 28.66 22.66
CA LEU A 43 8.32 28.45 21.25
C LEU A 43 6.95 27.75 21.18
N PRO A 44 6.14 28.02 20.15
CA PRO A 44 4.87 27.34 19.94
C PRO A 44 5.08 25.85 19.59
N PRO A 45 4.12 24.97 19.94
CA PRO A 45 4.25 23.53 19.70
C PRO A 45 4.49 23.14 18.23
N GLU A 46 3.93 23.89 17.30
CA GLU A 46 4.10 23.65 15.85
C GLU A 46 5.55 23.84 15.41
N GLU A 47 6.24 24.88 15.91
CA GLU A 47 7.64 25.12 15.61
C GLU A 47 8.55 24.04 16.23
N LEU A 48 8.22 23.56 17.44
CA LEU A 48 8.93 22.44 18.06
C LEU A 48 8.77 21.15 17.26
N ILE A 49 7.57 20.88 16.72
CA ILE A 49 7.31 19.72 15.86
C ILE A 49 8.07 19.85 14.55
N SER A 50 7.99 21.00 13.89
CA SER A 50 8.70 21.27 12.65
C SER A 50 10.20 21.08 12.82
N LEU A 51 10.79 21.72 13.84
CA LEU A 51 12.23 21.59 14.13
C LEU A 51 12.63 20.16 14.52
N GLY A 52 11.86 19.51 15.40
CA GLY A 52 12.13 18.15 15.84
C GLY A 52 12.08 17.15 14.67
N THR A 53 11.08 17.29 13.80
CA THR A 53 10.92 16.40 12.64
C THR A 53 11.98 16.66 11.59
N ALA A 54 12.31 17.92 11.28
CA ALA A 54 13.38 18.25 10.33
C ALA A 54 14.75 17.71 10.79
N LEU A 55 15.05 17.76 12.10
CA LEU A 55 16.27 17.16 12.66
C LEU A 55 16.27 15.63 12.53
N LEU A 56 15.13 14.97 12.77
CA LEU A 56 15.00 13.53 12.57
C LEU A 56 15.09 13.13 11.09
N ALA A 57 14.54 13.94 10.19
CA ALA A 57 14.63 13.72 8.74
C ALA A 57 16.10 13.84 8.29
N ALA A 58 16.83 14.85 8.76
CA ALA A 58 18.26 14.96 8.53
C ALA A 58 19.05 13.75 9.06
N LEU A 59 18.74 13.29 10.27
CA LEU A 59 19.34 12.07 10.86
C LEU A 59 19.02 10.82 10.03
N SER A 60 17.81 10.74 9.47
CA SER A 60 17.35 9.57 8.72
C SER A 60 18.08 9.35 7.39
N THR A 61 18.91 10.30 6.95
CA THR A 61 19.76 10.15 5.77
C THR A 61 20.92 9.18 5.97
N ASP A 62 21.27 8.86 7.22
CA ASP A 62 22.29 7.87 7.58
C ASP A 62 21.63 6.62 8.20
N ALA A 63 21.80 5.47 7.55
CA ALA A 63 21.21 4.21 7.98
C ALA A 63 21.60 3.79 9.42
N SER A 64 22.81 4.14 9.86
CA SER A 64 23.27 3.85 11.22
C SER A 64 22.49 4.64 12.28
N MET A 65 22.07 5.86 11.93
CA MET A 65 21.30 6.75 12.79
C MET A 65 19.82 6.36 12.83
N VAL A 66 19.27 5.88 11.72
CA VAL A 66 17.89 5.37 11.66
C VAL A 66 17.68 4.21 12.63
N ALA A 67 18.67 3.30 12.74
CA ALA A 67 18.59 2.16 13.64
C ALA A 67 18.71 2.55 15.13
N HIS A 68 19.03 3.81 15.44
CA HIS A 68 19.24 4.25 16.82
C HIS A 68 17.92 4.20 17.62
N PRO A 69 17.90 3.61 18.84
CA PRO A 69 16.68 3.42 19.62
C PRO A 69 15.86 4.69 19.86
N GLN A 70 16.53 5.84 19.97
CA GLN A 70 15.85 7.11 20.19
C GLN A 70 15.06 7.60 18.98
N LEU A 71 15.55 7.41 17.76
CA LEU A 71 14.77 7.72 16.55
C LEU A 71 13.59 6.76 16.42
N LEU A 72 13.80 5.48 16.70
CA LEU A 72 12.72 4.49 16.68
C LEU A 72 11.66 4.77 17.76
N SER A 73 12.02 5.41 18.87
CA SER A 73 11.08 5.81 19.91
C SER A 73 10.14 6.94 19.49
N THR A 74 10.52 7.76 18.50
CA THR A 74 9.72 8.88 18.01
C THR A 74 8.72 8.49 16.93
N VAL A 75 8.85 7.30 16.32
CA VAL A 75 7.96 6.80 15.27
C VAL A 75 6.47 6.93 15.61
N PRO A 76 5.98 6.58 16.82
CA PRO A 76 4.56 6.76 17.15
C PRO A 76 4.11 8.23 17.11
N LEU A 77 4.97 9.18 17.47
CA LEU A 77 4.67 10.61 17.39
C LEU A 77 4.58 11.07 15.94
N ILE A 78 5.52 10.62 15.10
CA ILE A 78 5.51 10.90 13.65
C ILE A 78 4.23 10.37 12.99
N LEU A 79 3.84 9.14 13.32
CA LEU A 79 2.59 8.54 12.84
C LEU A 79 1.36 9.33 13.31
N SER A 80 1.36 9.82 14.55
CA SER A 80 0.28 10.66 15.06
C SER A 80 0.17 12.00 14.33
N ILE A 81 1.29 12.62 13.96
CA ILE A 81 1.34 13.86 13.16
C ILE A 81 0.67 13.60 11.80
N LEU A 82 1.05 12.51 11.13
CA LEU A 82 0.49 12.15 9.82
C LEU A 82 -0.99 11.77 9.87
N GLU A 83 -1.46 11.08 10.91
CA GLU A 83 -2.86 10.65 11.03
C GLU A 83 -3.81 11.82 11.37
N ASN A 84 -3.40 12.72 12.27
CA ASN A 84 -4.27 13.73 12.85
C ASN A 84 -4.02 15.16 12.33
N GLY A 85 -2.91 15.41 11.64
CA GLY A 85 -2.50 16.76 11.27
C GLY A 85 -2.21 17.64 12.50
N PRO A 86 -2.16 18.98 12.35
CA PRO A 86 -1.84 19.90 13.45
C PRO A 86 -2.91 19.97 14.55
N THR A 87 -4.11 19.39 14.33
CA THR A 87 -5.25 19.39 15.28
C THR A 87 -5.05 18.56 16.56
N TRP A 88 -3.82 18.10 16.83
CA TRP A 88 -3.53 17.26 17.99
C TRP A 88 -3.70 18.02 19.33
N ALA A 89 -3.56 19.35 19.34
CA ALA A 89 -3.69 20.20 20.54
C ALA A 89 -5.13 20.34 21.07
N ASP A 90 -6.15 20.31 20.20
CA ASP A 90 -7.55 20.53 20.63
C ASP A 90 -8.18 19.30 21.33
N LYS A 91 -7.62 18.10 21.14
CA LYS A 91 -8.20 16.86 21.70
C LYS A 91 -7.90 16.64 23.19
N GLN A 92 -6.85 17.25 23.75
CA GLN A 92 -6.55 17.10 25.18
C GLN A 92 -7.36 18.05 26.07
N THR A 93 -7.83 19.18 25.54
CA THR A 93 -8.63 20.15 26.30
C THR A 93 -10.08 19.70 26.50
N GLN A 94 -10.61 18.82 25.64
CA GLN A 94 -12.00 18.36 25.72
C GLN A 94 -12.25 17.22 26.73
N THR A 95 -11.20 16.54 27.22
CA THR A 95 -11.36 15.46 28.23
C THR A 95 -11.36 15.96 29.67
N LEU A 96 -11.10 17.26 29.91
CA LEU A 96 -11.05 17.87 31.25
C LEU A 96 -12.09 18.97 31.48
N GLY A 97 -12.93 19.30 30.49
CA GLY A 97 -13.83 20.47 30.53
C GLY A 97 -15.32 20.19 30.68
N SER A 98 -15.78 18.94 30.68
CA SER A 98 -17.21 18.62 30.78
C SER A 98 -17.65 18.41 32.22
N GLU A 99 -17.48 19.42 33.07
CA GLU A 99 -18.19 19.51 34.36
C GLU A 99 -18.05 20.92 34.97
N ALA A 100 -18.68 21.95 34.36
CA ALA A 100 -19.16 23.13 35.09
C ALA A 100 -20.09 24.02 34.24
N GLN A 101 -21.34 24.07 34.68
CA GLN A 101 -22.25 25.23 34.70
C GLN A 101 -22.94 25.70 33.42
N SER A 102 -24.18 25.20 33.32
CA SER A 102 -25.39 25.92 32.92
C SER A 102 -25.62 27.25 33.66
N SER A 103 -25.90 28.34 32.94
CA SER A 103 -27.08 29.21 33.15
C SER A 103 -27.09 30.48 32.27
N SER A 104 -28.07 30.54 31.35
CA SER A 104 -28.97 31.66 30.99
C SER A 104 -28.48 33.12 30.85
N GLY A 105 -28.77 33.76 29.69
CA GLY A 105 -29.26 35.15 29.64
C GLY A 105 -28.82 36.09 28.49
N SER A 106 -29.63 36.15 27.42
CA SER A 106 -30.03 37.32 26.57
C SER A 106 -29.03 38.32 25.91
N GLN A 107 -29.09 38.33 24.55
CA GLN A 107 -29.16 39.44 23.56
C GLN A 107 -28.35 40.75 23.73
N THR A 108 -27.53 41.12 22.73
CA THR A 108 -27.83 42.13 21.67
C THR A 108 -26.67 42.33 20.68
N GLU A 109 -27.02 42.85 19.51
CA GLU A 109 -26.28 43.02 18.24
C GLU A 109 -25.03 43.92 18.30
N SER A 110 -24.02 43.62 17.47
CA SER A 110 -23.54 44.56 16.44
C SER A 110 -22.45 43.92 15.56
N ALA A 111 -22.55 44.20 14.27
CA ALA A 111 -21.69 43.70 13.21
C ALA A 111 -20.29 44.31 13.27
N THR A 112 -19.26 43.49 13.11
CA THR A 112 -18.06 43.92 12.36
C THR A 112 -17.45 42.72 11.65
N ASP A 113 -17.22 42.97 10.38
CA ASP A 113 -16.70 42.10 9.34
C ASP A 113 -15.37 41.47 9.74
N SER A 114 -15.35 40.14 9.84
CA SER A 114 -14.15 39.31 9.82
C SER A 114 -14.60 37.91 9.45
N GLN A 115 -14.77 37.68 8.16
CA GLN A 115 -14.75 36.34 7.59
C GLN A 115 -13.40 35.70 7.90
N THR A 116 -13.23 35.17 9.11
CA THR A 116 -12.25 34.14 9.38
C THR A 116 -12.86 32.86 8.82
N THR A 117 -12.65 32.67 7.52
CA THR A 117 -12.83 31.37 6.90
C THR A 117 -12.02 30.38 7.72
N SER A 118 -12.72 29.46 8.37
CA SER A 118 -12.15 28.32 9.07
C SER A 118 -11.45 27.43 8.03
N SER A 119 -10.24 27.82 7.62
CA SER A 119 -9.38 27.02 6.78
C SER A 119 -9.01 25.80 7.59
N MET A 120 -9.55 24.63 7.23
CA MET A 120 -9.11 23.34 7.73
C MET A 120 -7.57 23.34 7.71
N SER A 121 -6.96 23.30 8.89
CA SER A 121 -5.51 23.40 9.06
C SER A 121 -4.86 22.12 8.53
N THR A 122 -4.60 22.09 7.23
CA THR A 122 -3.87 21.01 6.56
C THR A 122 -2.43 21.00 7.07
N LEU A 123 -1.90 19.81 7.33
CA LEU A 123 -0.49 19.64 7.71
C LEU A 123 0.41 20.29 6.64
N ASP A 124 1.40 21.06 7.09
CA ASP A 124 2.41 21.65 6.20
C ASP A 124 3.11 20.57 5.35
N GLU A 125 3.28 20.85 4.05
CA GLU A 125 3.79 19.87 3.09
C GLU A 125 5.25 19.48 3.36
N ALA A 126 6.09 20.44 3.78
CA ALA A 126 7.48 20.16 4.12
C ALA A 126 7.57 19.26 5.36
N LEU A 127 6.77 19.57 6.39
CA LEU A 127 6.66 18.72 7.59
C LEU A 127 6.15 17.30 7.24
N ALA A 128 5.15 17.18 6.38
CA ALA A 128 4.67 15.88 5.91
C ALA A 128 5.77 15.11 5.16
N CYS A 129 6.52 15.79 4.29
CA CYS A 129 7.63 15.21 3.54
C CYS A 129 8.71 14.65 4.48
N ASP A 130 9.09 15.42 5.50
CA ASP A 130 10.06 15.00 6.52
C ASP A 130 9.55 13.77 7.30
N CYS A 131 8.28 13.75 7.70
CA CYS A 131 7.67 12.60 8.37
C CYS A 131 7.76 11.33 7.51
N TYR A 132 7.37 11.40 6.23
CA TYR A 132 7.45 10.26 5.33
C TYR A 132 8.90 9.86 5.01
N GLN A 133 9.84 10.81 4.94
CA GLN A 133 11.26 10.48 4.76
C GLN A 133 11.77 9.62 5.92
N ILE A 134 11.47 10.01 7.16
CA ILE A 134 11.88 9.26 8.34
C ILE A 134 11.28 7.84 8.31
N LEU A 135 9.97 7.72 8.03
CA LEU A 135 9.31 6.41 8.01
C LEU A 135 9.81 5.52 6.86
N ASN A 136 10.08 6.08 5.68
CA ASN A 136 10.70 5.34 4.58
C ASN A 136 12.10 4.84 4.97
N ALA A 137 12.91 5.69 5.58
CA ALA A 137 14.24 5.30 6.04
C ALA A 137 14.17 4.18 7.10
N VAL A 138 13.22 4.23 8.03
CA VAL A 138 13.00 3.12 8.97
C VAL A 138 12.57 1.86 8.21
N CYS A 139 11.70 1.98 7.22
CA CYS A 139 11.17 0.84 6.46
C CYS A 139 12.26 0.09 5.67
N THR A 140 13.30 0.77 5.21
CA THR A 140 14.42 0.14 4.48
C THR A 140 15.39 -0.63 5.38
N LEU A 141 15.30 -0.51 6.71
CA LEU A 141 16.09 -1.33 7.62
C LEU A 141 15.65 -2.81 7.57
N PRO A 142 16.57 -3.78 7.81
CA PRO A 142 16.22 -5.20 7.82
C PRO A 142 15.09 -5.59 8.80
N GLN A 143 15.00 -4.89 9.94
CA GLN A 143 13.95 -5.06 10.95
C GLN A 143 12.91 -3.92 10.92
N GLY A 144 12.99 -3.05 9.92
CA GLY A 144 12.19 -1.85 9.77
C GLY A 144 10.69 -2.12 9.70
N PRO A 145 10.21 -3.01 8.81
CA PRO A 145 8.79 -3.33 8.71
C PRO A 145 8.19 -3.86 10.03
N GLU A 146 8.94 -4.69 10.76
CA GLU A 146 8.55 -5.19 12.07
C GLU A 146 8.46 -4.08 13.13
N GLN A 147 9.44 -3.19 13.13
CA GLN A 147 9.46 -2.03 14.02
C GLN A 147 8.31 -1.06 13.74
N LEU A 148 7.94 -0.88 12.48
CA LEU A 148 6.82 -0.04 12.07
C LEU A 148 5.48 -0.70 12.41
N LEU A 149 5.32 -2.00 12.18
CA LEU A 149 4.10 -2.74 12.53
C LEU A 149 3.83 -2.67 14.04
N THR A 150 4.83 -2.95 14.86
CA THR A 150 4.70 -2.94 16.34
C THR A 150 4.36 -1.57 16.90
N ARG A 151 4.68 -0.49 16.16
CA ARG A 151 4.41 0.90 16.53
C ARG A 151 3.15 1.48 15.88
N GLY A 152 2.34 0.66 15.21
CA GLY A 152 1.03 1.06 14.69
C GLY A 152 1.06 1.76 13.32
N ALA A 153 2.15 1.62 12.55
CA ALA A 153 2.28 2.28 11.26
C ALA A 153 1.17 1.93 10.27
N VAL A 154 0.79 0.65 10.19
CA VAL A 154 -0.27 0.18 9.28
C VAL A 154 -1.58 0.93 9.51
N LEU A 155 -2.04 0.97 10.77
CA LEU A 155 -3.29 1.65 11.13
C LEU A 155 -3.22 3.16 10.86
N ALA A 156 -2.15 3.83 11.29
CA ALA A 156 -2.00 5.27 11.13
C ALA A 156 -1.92 5.67 9.65
N LEU A 157 -1.20 4.92 8.82
CA LEU A 157 -1.10 5.16 7.38
C LEU A 157 -2.42 4.92 6.65
N CYS A 158 -3.16 3.83 6.98
CA CYS A 158 -4.49 3.60 6.43
C CYS A 158 -5.40 4.80 6.69
N ARG A 159 -5.44 5.26 7.94
CA ARG A 159 -6.26 6.40 8.35
C ARG A 159 -5.80 7.71 7.73
N ALA A 160 -4.50 7.94 7.58
CA ALA A 160 -3.98 9.12 6.90
C ALA A 160 -4.46 9.19 5.45
N VAL A 161 -4.44 8.06 4.73
CA VAL A 161 -4.95 7.97 3.35
C VAL A 161 -6.47 8.15 3.31
N LEU A 162 -7.22 7.43 4.16
CA LEU A 162 -8.69 7.54 4.20
C LEU A 162 -9.17 8.95 4.55
N LYS A 163 -8.44 9.67 5.41
CA LYS A 163 -8.70 11.09 5.75
C LYS A 163 -8.13 12.08 4.73
N LYS A 164 -7.49 11.61 3.66
CA LYS A 164 -6.85 12.44 2.62
C LYS A 164 -5.86 13.47 3.19
N GLN A 165 -5.04 13.03 4.14
CA GLN A 165 -4.01 13.89 4.75
C GLN A 165 -2.94 14.29 3.74
N THR A 166 -2.19 15.35 4.03
CA THR A 166 -1.12 15.89 3.17
C THR A 166 -0.13 14.78 2.74
N LEU A 167 0.12 14.67 1.44
CA LEU A 167 0.99 13.67 0.79
C LEU A 167 0.64 12.19 1.11
N SER A 168 -0.52 11.89 1.69
CA SER A 168 -0.90 10.53 2.07
C SER A 168 -1.01 9.57 0.88
N HIS A 169 -1.55 10.02 -0.25
CA HIS A 169 -1.59 9.20 -1.46
C HIS A 169 -0.22 9.07 -2.14
N GLU A 170 0.54 10.17 -2.23
CA GLU A 170 1.81 10.19 -2.97
C GLU A 170 2.97 9.52 -2.22
N LYS A 171 2.97 9.59 -0.89
CA LYS A 171 4.06 9.04 -0.04
C LYS A 171 3.57 7.99 0.95
N GLY A 172 2.38 8.19 1.53
CA GLY A 172 1.82 7.26 2.53
C GLY A 172 1.38 5.92 1.93
N LEU A 173 0.67 5.94 0.80
CA LEU A 173 0.18 4.74 0.14
C LEU A 173 1.34 3.86 -0.40
N PRO A 174 2.38 4.40 -1.08
CA PRO A 174 3.55 3.61 -1.46
C PRO A 174 4.31 3.03 -0.27
N LEU A 175 4.48 3.79 0.82
CA LEU A 175 5.12 3.31 2.05
C LEU A 175 4.32 2.14 2.66
N LEU A 176 2.99 2.26 2.72
CA LEU A 176 2.13 1.19 3.20
C LEU A 176 2.16 -0.03 2.27
N GLY A 177 2.20 0.18 0.96
CA GLY A 177 2.41 -0.88 -0.03
C GLY A 177 3.72 -1.61 0.18
N HIS A 178 4.82 -0.89 0.45
CA HIS A 178 6.12 -1.50 0.74
C HIS A 178 6.09 -2.34 2.03
N LEU A 179 5.43 -1.83 3.08
CA LEU A 179 5.19 -2.56 4.33
C LEU A 179 4.42 -3.87 4.07
N LEU A 180 3.32 -3.79 3.32
CA LEU A 180 2.46 -4.95 3.01
C LEU A 180 3.06 -5.90 1.98
N SER A 181 4.09 -5.50 1.24
CA SER A 181 4.88 -6.42 0.39
C SER A 181 5.88 -7.27 1.18
N SER A 182 6.07 -7.02 2.47
CA SER A 182 7.01 -7.76 3.33
C SER A 182 6.34 -8.90 4.10
N SER A 183 7.16 -9.65 4.87
CA SER A 183 6.69 -10.79 5.69
C SER A 183 5.67 -10.42 6.77
N ILE A 184 5.49 -9.12 7.06
CA ILE A 184 4.52 -8.67 8.07
C ILE A 184 3.06 -8.76 7.59
N ARG A 185 2.81 -8.88 6.28
CA ARG A 185 1.47 -8.78 5.68
C ARG A 185 0.40 -9.63 6.39
N PRO A 186 0.61 -10.93 6.70
CA PRO A 186 -0.40 -11.73 7.37
C PRO A 186 -0.76 -11.19 8.76
N ARG A 187 0.23 -10.70 9.52
CA ARG A 187 0.03 -10.11 10.85
C ARG A 187 -0.64 -8.75 10.77
N ALA A 188 -0.33 -7.95 9.75
CA ALA A 188 -0.99 -6.68 9.50
C ALA A 188 -2.49 -6.89 9.24
N TRP A 189 -2.83 -7.83 8.35
CA TRP A 189 -4.21 -8.20 8.06
C TRP A 189 -4.94 -8.80 9.27
N ALA A 190 -4.30 -9.69 10.02
CA ALA A 190 -4.92 -10.26 11.22
C ALA A 190 -5.24 -9.22 12.30
N LYS A 191 -4.48 -8.12 12.37
CA LYS A 191 -4.65 -7.07 13.39
C LYS A 191 -5.52 -5.90 12.95
N HIS A 192 -5.54 -5.60 11.65
CA HIS A 192 -6.09 -4.37 11.09
C HIS A 192 -6.97 -4.62 9.85
N SER A 193 -7.65 -5.77 9.76
CA SER A 193 -8.45 -6.15 8.58
C SER A 193 -9.50 -5.11 8.19
N SER A 194 -10.19 -4.52 9.17
CA SER A 194 -11.21 -3.48 8.90
C SER A 194 -10.64 -2.26 8.17
N ASP A 195 -9.56 -1.67 8.70
CA ASP A 195 -8.96 -0.47 8.11
C ASP A 195 -8.29 -0.79 6.76
N LEU A 196 -7.70 -1.97 6.61
CA LEU A 196 -7.12 -2.44 5.35
C LEU A 196 -8.18 -2.73 4.28
N LEU A 197 -9.33 -3.29 4.67
CA LEU A 197 -10.45 -3.53 3.76
C LEU A 197 -11.07 -2.22 3.29
N SER A 198 -11.27 -1.25 4.19
CA SER A 198 -11.73 0.11 3.81
C SER A 198 -10.74 0.83 2.90
N LEU A 199 -9.44 0.66 3.14
CA LEU A 199 -8.41 1.21 2.26
C LEU A 199 -8.44 0.52 0.88
N LEU A 200 -8.52 -0.81 0.85
CA LEU A 200 -8.60 -1.58 -0.39
C LEU A 200 -9.84 -1.19 -1.21
N GLU A 201 -10.98 -0.95 -0.56
CA GLU A 201 -12.18 -0.44 -1.21
C GLU A 201 -11.89 0.90 -1.90
N THR A 202 -11.24 1.83 -1.19
CA THR A 202 -10.85 3.15 -1.75
C THR A 202 -9.89 3.02 -2.93
N VAL A 203 -8.84 2.19 -2.80
CA VAL A 203 -7.86 1.94 -3.86
C VAL A 203 -8.54 1.30 -5.09
N SER A 204 -9.44 0.34 -4.87
CA SER A 204 -10.22 -0.31 -5.92
C SER A 204 -11.16 0.66 -6.61
N GLN A 205 -11.86 1.53 -5.88
CA GLN A 205 -12.74 2.54 -6.46
C GLN A 205 -11.96 3.51 -7.34
N ASN A 206 -10.80 3.99 -6.88
CA ASN A 206 -9.92 4.85 -7.67
C ASN A 206 -9.47 4.15 -8.96
N PHE A 207 -9.07 2.88 -8.87
CA PHE A 207 -8.71 2.07 -10.05
C PHE A 207 -9.88 1.94 -11.04
N CYS A 208 -11.08 1.67 -10.53
CA CYS A 208 -12.27 1.51 -11.36
C CYS A 208 -12.66 2.80 -12.09
N GLN A 209 -12.42 3.97 -11.49
CA GLN A 209 -12.76 5.27 -12.05
C GLN A 209 -11.66 5.86 -12.95
N ALA A 210 -10.44 5.33 -12.87
CA ALA A 210 -9.29 5.80 -13.62
C ALA A 210 -9.39 5.52 -15.14
N SER A 211 -8.64 6.27 -15.93
CA SER A 211 -8.50 6.01 -17.37
C SER A 211 -7.72 4.70 -17.61
N ASP A 212 -7.80 4.12 -18.81
CA ASP A 212 -7.08 2.86 -19.09
C ASP A 212 -5.56 3.01 -18.92
N GLN A 213 -4.99 4.17 -19.26
CA GLN A 213 -3.54 4.42 -19.06
C GLN A 213 -3.20 4.47 -17.57
N ASP A 214 -3.96 5.23 -16.78
CA ASP A 214 -3.75 5.34 -15.33
C ASP A 214 -3.95 3.99 -14.62
N ARG A 215 -4.93 3.19 -15.07
CA ARG A 215 -5.15 1.83 -14.55
C ARG A 215 -3.92 0.95 -14.72
N LEU A 216 -3.23 1.02 -15.87
CA LEU A 216 -2.03 0.22 -16.10
C LEU A 216 -0.92 0.58 -15.10
N GLU A 217 -0.75 1.86 -14.80
CA GLU A 217 0.21 2.34 -13.79
C GLU A 217 -0.18 1.86 -12.38
N MET A 218 -1.48 1.89 -12.07
CA MET A 218 -2.03 1.45 -10.79
C MET A 218 -2.01 -0.07 -10.58
N CYS A 219 -1.86 -0.90 -11.64
CA CYS A 219 -1.81 -2.36 -11.51
C CYS A 219 -0.66 -2.82 -10.59
N SER A 220 0.46 -2.10 -10.57
CA SER A 220 1.58 -2.39 -9.66
C SER A 220 1.25 -2.14 -8.18
N GLN A 221 0.26 -1.28 -7.90
CA GLN A 221 -0.04 -0.81 -6.55
C GLN A 221 -1.08 -1.66 -5.83
N ILE A 222 -1.94 -2.39 -6.55
CA ILE A 222 -3.04 -3.19 -5.96
C ILE A 222 -2.55 -4.42 -5.18
N PRO A 223 -1.66 -5.28 -5.71
CA PRO A 223 -1.35 -6.58 -5.10
C PRO A 223 -0.90 -6.54 -3.62
N PRO A 224 -0.10 -5.55 -3.16
CA PRO A 224 0.28 -5.46 -1.75
C PRO A 224 -0.92 -5.31 -0.80
N PHE A 225 -2.01 -4.68 -1.25
CA PHE A 225 -3.21 -4.46 -0.46
C PHE A 225 -4.24 -5.58 -0.57
N LEU A 226 -3.93 -6.67 -1.28
CA LEU A 226 -4.82 -7.84 -1.27
C LEU A 226 -4.56 -8.68 0.00
N PRO A 227 -5.60 -9.24 0.63
CA PRO A 227 -5.44 -10.09 1.80
C PRO A 227 -4.63 -11.35 1.43
N PRO A 228 -3.82 -11.90 2.36
CA PRO A 228 -3.15 -13.16 2.12
C PRO A 228 -4.18 -14.30 1.97
N PRO A 229 -3.82 -15.38 1.27
CA PRO A 229 -4.65 -16.58 1.21
C PRO A 229 -5.06 -17.07 2.61
N GLY A 230 -6.34 -17.40 2.77
CA GLY A 230 -6.89 -17.94 4.02
C GLY A 230 -7.33 -16.91 5.06
N VAL A 231 -7.19 -15.59 4.82
CA VAL A 231 -7.56 -14.58 5.82
C VAL A 231 -9.06 -14.29 5.89
N GLU A 232 -9.81 -14.25 4.79
CA GLU A 232 -11.26 -13.95 4.82
C GLU A 232 -12.01 -14.53 3.61
N SER A 233 -12.18 -15.86 3.54
CA SER A 233 -12.84 -16.53 2.39
C SER A 233 -14.35 -16.22 2.24
N GLU A 234 -14.97 -15.47 3.18
CA GLU A 234 -16.42 -15.21 3.21
C GLU A 234 -16.80 -13.73 3.35
N SER A 235 -15.89 -12.79 3.04
CA SER A 235 -16.20 -11.36 3.10
C SER A 235 -16.98 -10.90 1.86
N GLN A 236 -18.28 -10.58 2.03
CA GLN A 236 -19.12 -10.06 0.94
C GLN A 236 -18.56 -8.76 0.33
N VAL A 237 -17.97 -7.90 1.16
CA VAL A 237 -17.32 -6.66 0.72
C VAL A 237 -16.12 -6.98 -0.17
N LEU A 238 -15.27 -7.91 0.25
CA LEU A 238 -14.11 -8.31 -0.54
C LEU A 238 -14.54 -8.96 -1.88
N LYS A 239 -15.62 -9.74 -1.88
CA LYS A 239 -16.19 -10.33 -3.11
C LYS A 239 -16.65 -9.26 -4.10
N GLU A 240 -17.26 -8.20 -3.61
CA GLU A 240 -17.67 -7.05 -4.44
C GLU A 240 -16.46 -6.28 -4.98
N ILE A 241 -15.46 -6.01 -4.14
CA ILE A 241 -14.19 -5.38 -4.56
C ILE A 241 -13.55 -6.19 -5.69
N VAL A 242 -13.39 -7.51 -5.52
CA VAL A 242 -12.77 -8.37 -6.53
C VAL A 242 -13.59 -8.41 -7.82
N GLY A 243 -14.92 -8.45 -7.72
CA GLY A 243 -15.82 -8.36 -8.88
C GLY A 243 -15.63 -7.06 -9.68
N ASN A 244 -15.51 -5.92 -8.98
CA ASN A 244 -15.29 -4.62 -9.59
C ASN A 244 -13.92 -4.52 -10.25
N LEU A 245 -12.86 -5.01 -9.60
CA LEU A 245 -11.52 -5.08 -10.17
C LEU A 245 -11.51 -5.91 -11.47
N TRP A 246 -12.15 -7.08 -11.48
CA TRP A 246 -12.28 -7.88 -12.70
C TRP A 246 -13.05 -7.18 -13.81
N ALA A 247 -14.08 -6.39 -13.48
CA ALA A 247 -14.82 -5.62 -14.46
C ALA A 247 -13.92 -4.57 -15.14
N SER A 248 -13.03 -3.93 -14.39
CA SER A 248 -12.07 -2.94 -14.90
C SER A 248 -10.84 -3.56 -15.58
N LEU A 249 -10.40 -4.75 -15.19
CA LEU A 249 -9.26 -5.45 -15.83
C LEU A 249 -9.63 -6.12 -17.16
N ARG A 250 -10.88 -6.57 -17.32
CA ARG A 250 -11.35 -7.29 -18.51
C ARG A 250 -11.05 -6.54 -19.82
N PRO A 251 -11.39 -5.25 -19.97
CA PRO A 251 -11.05 -4.48 -21.17
C PRO A 251 -9.55 -4.39 -21.44
N LEU A 252 -8.71 -4.30 -20.39
CA LEU A 252 -7.26 -4.19 -20.53
C LEU A 252 -6.66 -5.48 -21.12
N ILE A 253 -7.08 -6.64 -20.61
CA ILE A 253 -6.63 -7.97 -21.09
C ILE A 253 -7.08 -8.24 -22.54
N GLN A 254 -8.27 -7.75 -22.89
CA GLN A 254 -8.81 -7.83 -24.25
C GLN A 254 -8.14 -6.85 -25.21
N GLY A 255 -7.54 -5.79 -24.69
CA GLY A 255 -6.85 -4.76 -25.45
C GLY A 255 -5.46 -5.19 -25.96
N LYS A 256 -4.83 -4.25 -26.67
CA LYS A 256 -3.43 -4.36 -27.08
C LYS A 256 -2.57 -3.64 -26.04
N LEU A 257 -1.76 -4.41 -25.31
CA LEU A 257 -0.86 -3.90 -24.29
C LEU A 257 0.61 -4.07 -24.73
N SER A 258 1.50 -3.26 -24.17
CA SER A 258 2.93 -3.57 -24.19
C SER A 258 3.20 -4.79 -23.30
N GLN A 259 4.35 -5.44 -23.50
CA GLN A 259 4.73 -6.61 -22.69
C GLN A 259 4.82 -6.27 -21.19
N GLU A 260 5.39 -5.11 -20.85
CA GLU A 260 5.49 -4.64 -19.47
C GLU A 260 4.12 -4.46 -18.81
N HIS A 261 3.20 -3.76 -19.48
CA HIS A 261 1.85 -3.53 -18.97
C HIS A 261 1.04 -4.83 -18.89
N LEU A 262 1.21 -5.74 -19.85
CA LEU A 262 0.57 -7.06 -19.79
C LEU A 262 1.05 -7.85 -18.57
N GLY A 263 2.36 -7.83 -18.27
CA GLY A 263 2.92 -8.47 -17.08
C GLY A 263 2.27 -7.97 -15.79
N LEU A 264 2.15 -6.65 -15.61
CA LEU A 264 1.47 -6.06 -14.44
C LEU A 264 0.01 -6.50 -14.32
N VAL A 265 -0.73 -6.52 -15.43
CA VAL A 265 -2.13 -6.95 -15.47
C VAL A 265 -2.26 -8.45 -15.13
N LEU A 266 -1.34 -9.29 -15.60
CA LEU A 266 -1.31 -10.73 -15.28
C LEU A 266 -0.99 -10.98 -13.80
N VAL A 267 -0.09 -10.19 -13.20
CA VAL A 267 0.19 -10.25 -11.75
C VAL A 267 -1.07 -9.98 -10.93
N VAL A 268 -1.79 -8.89 -11.22
CA VAL A 268 -3.07 -8.61 -10.52
C VAL A 268 -4.07 -9.73 -10.76
N SER A 269 -4.18 -10.21 -12.00
CA SER A 269 -5.10 -11.29 -12.36
C SER A 269 -4.85 -12.57 -11.55
N ALA A 270 -3.59 -12.99 -11.39
CA ALA A 270 -3.22 -14.13 -10.58
C ALA A 270 -3.62 -13.94 -9.11
N CYS A 271 -3.34 -12.76 -8.54
CA CYS A 271 -3.72 -12.47 -7.16
C CYS A 271 -5.24 -12.47 -6.95
N LEU A 272 -6.04 -12.03 -7.92
CA LEU A 272 -7.50 -12.08 -7.82
C LEU A 272 -8.05 -13.51 -7.95
N LEU A 273 -7.40 -14.36 -8.76
CA LEU A 273 -7.72 -15.79 -8.83
C LEU A 273 -7.43 -16.49 -7.49
N ASP A 274 -6.36 -16.11 -6.79
CA ASP A 274 -6.06 -16.67 -5.46
C ASP A 274 -7.11 -16.36 -4.40
N LEU A 275 -7.88 -15.28 -4.56
CA LEU A 275 -8.90 -14.88 -3.59
C LEU A 275 -10.25 -15.57 -3.82
N TYR A 276 -10.75 -15.55 -5.06
CA TYR A 276 -12.11 -16.04 -5.38
C TYR A 276 -12.17 -17.00 -6.57
N GLY A 277 -11.01 -17.51 -7.01
CA GLY A 277 -10.93 -18.37 -8.18
C GLY A 277 -11.56 -17.73 -9.41
N TRP A 278 -12.19 -18.58 -10.22
CA TRP A 278 -12.74 -18.19 -11.51
C TRP A 278 -14.14 -17.58 -11.46
N GLU A 279 -14.82 -17.56 -10.31
CA GLU A 279 -16.24 -17.18 -10.21
C GLU A 279 -16.50 -15.73 -10.68
N SER A 280 -15.63 -14.80 -10.29
CA SER A 280 -15.80 -13.36 -10.57
C SER A 280 -15.09 -12.88 -11.84
N THR A 281 -14.29 -13.75 -12.47
CA THR A 281 -13.41 -13.41 -13.60
C THR A 281 -14.18 -12.97 -14.84
N GLY A 282 -15.30 -13.63 -15.14
CA GLY A 282 -16.18 -13.30 -16.27
C GLY A 282 -16.53 -14.49 -17.14
N PRO A 283 -16.88 -14.28 -18.43
CA PRO A 283 -17.37 -15.35 -19.29
C PRO A 283 -16.26 -16.35 -19.66
N PRO A 284 -16.62 -17.60 -20.04
CA PRO A 284 -15.65 -18.65 -20.38
C PRO A 284 -14.63 -18.26 -21.44
N LYS A 285 -15.08 -17.57 -22.50
CA LYS A 285 -14.19 -17.09 -23.56
C LYS A 285 -13.12 -16.11 -23.03
N PHE A 286 -13.47 -15.28 -22.05
CA PHE A 286 -12.52 -14.38 -21.43
C PHE A 286 -11.52 -15.15 -20.56
N CYS A 287 -11.98 -16.14 -19.79
CA CYS A 287 -11.09 -17.00 -19.00
C CYS A 287 -10.07 -17.71 -19.90
N CYS A 288 -10.50 -18.24 -21.06
CA CYS A 288 -9.58 -18.79 -22.06
C CYS A 288 -8.55 -17.77 -22.54
N LEU A 289 -8.98 -16.54 -22.83
CA LEU A 289 -8.08 -15.48 -23.27
C LEU A 289 -7.01 -15.21 -22.20
N LEU A 290 -7.40 -15.14 -20.93
CA LEU A 290 -6.46 -14.93 -19.81
C LEU A 290 -5.43 -16.06 -19.73
N VAL A 291 -5.87 -17.33 -19.80
CA VAL A 291 -4.97 -18.48 -19.81
C VAL A 291 -4.04 -18.46 -21.03
N ASN A 292 -4.57 -18.17 -22.21
CA ASN A 292 -3.77 -18.06 -23.44
C ASN A 292 -2.71 -16.96 -23.33
N ARG A 293 -3.07 -15.79 -22.77
CA ARG A 293 -2.12 -14.67 -22.56
C ARG A 293 -1.00 -15.08 -21.60
N ALA A 294 -1.33 -15.75 -20.49
CA ALA A 294 -0.34 -16.27 -19.56
C ALA A 294 0.60 -17.29 -20.24
N CYS A 295 0.06 -18.24 -21.01
CA CYS A 295 0.86 -19.24 -21.73
C CYS A 295 1.83 -18.61 -22.74
N VAL A 296 1.39 -17.56 -23.46
CA VAL A 296 2.26 -16.83 -24.39
C VAL A 296 3.39 -16.13 -23.64
N GLU A 297 3.10 -15.47 -22.52
CA GLU A 297 4.15 -14.79 -21.74
C GLU A 297 5.16 -15.77 -21.12
N VAL A 298 4.74 -16.97 -20.72
CA VAL A 298 5.68 -18.03 -20.29
C VAL A 298 6.64 -18.38 -21.42
N ARG A 299 6.11 -18.63 -22.62
CA ARG A 299 6.94 -18.97 -23.77
C ARG A 299 7.91 -17.85 -24.12
N MET A 300 7.40 -16.64 -24.30
CA MET A 300 8.21 -15.45 -24.62
C MET A 300 9.25 -15.16 -23.53
N GLY A 301 8.90 -15.33 -22.26
CA GLY A 301 9.78 -15.06 -21.13
C GLY A 301 10.89 -16.10 -20.94
N LEU A 302 10.72 -17.32 -21.47
CA LEU A 302 11.70 -18.41 -21.40
C LEU A 302 12.48 -18.62 -22.70
N GLU A 303 12.23 -17.81 -23.73
CA GLU A 303 12.92 -17.87 -25.02
C GLU A 303 14.38 -17.33 -24.97
N GLU A 304 14.80 -16.72 -23.85
CA GLU A 304 16.16 -16.20 -23.69
C GLU A 304 17.22 -17.31 -23.63
N PRO A 305 18.44 -17.05 -24.17
CA PRO A 305 19.50 -18.05 -24.23
C PRO A 305 20.02 -18.46 -22.83
N PRO A 306 20.58 -19.68 -22.70
CA PRO A 306 21.08 -20.19 -21.44
C PRO A 306 22.15 -19.27 -20.83
N GLY A 307 22.04 -19.03 -19.52
CA GLY A 307 22.93 -18.14 -18.77
C GLY A 307 22.46 -16.69 -18.65
N THR A 308 21.29 -16.35 -19.21
CA THR A 308 20.69 -15.03 -19.01
C THR A 308 19.97 -14.97 -17.66
N GLU A 309 20.34 -14.00 -16.81
CA GLU A 309 19.66 -13.78 -15.54
C GLU A 309 18.25 -13.21 -15.77
N ILE A 310 17.23 -13.91 -15.28
CA ILE A 310 15.85 -13.45 -15.33
C ILE A 310 15.72 -12.19 -14.46
N LYS A 311 15.31 -11.08 -15.08
CA LYS A 311 15.04 -9.82 -14.37
C LYS A 311 13.93 -10.01 -13.33
N PRO A 312 13.96 -9.33 -12.17
CA PRO A 312 12.92 -9.47 -11.13
C PRO A 312 11.50 -9.23 -11.63
N GLN A 313 11.31 -8.26 -12.53
CA GLN A 313 10.01 -7.96 -13.14
C GLN A 313 9.48 -9.14 -13.97
N LEU A 314 10.35 -9.78 -14.76
CA LEU A 314 9.98 -10.96 -15.54
C LEU A 314 9.70 -12.16 -14.63
N GLN A 315 10.47 -12.32 -13.55
CA GLN A 315 10.22 -13.37 -12.54
C GLN A 315 8.82 -13.24 -11.92
N HIS A 316 8.40 -12.02 -11.55
CA HIS A 316 7.06 -11.78 -11.03
C HIS A 316 5.97 -12.10 -12.06
N THR A 317 6.16 -11.68 -13.32
CA THR A 317 5.23 -12.00 -14.42
C THR A 317 5.13 -13.51 -14.65
N LEU A 318 6.24 -14.23 -14.73
CA LEU A 318 6.26 -15.69 -14.93
C LEU A 318 5.58 -16.41 -13.76
N THR A 319 5.86 -16.00 -12.51
CA THR A 319 5.22 -16.56 -11.32
C THR A 319 3.69 -16.39 -11.39
N ALA A 320 3.22 -15.21 -11.78
CA ALA A 320 1.80 -14.97 -11.97
C ALA A 320 1.19 -15.81 -13.11
N CYS A 321 1.92 -15.98 -14.22
CA CYS A 321 1.48 -16.80 -15.34
C CYS A 321 1.34 -18.27 -14.93
N TYR A 322 2.33 -18.82 -14.23
CA TYR A 322 2.26 -20.17 -13.68
C TYR A 322 1.07 -20.33 -12.75
N ARG A 323 0.79 -19.33 -11.90
CA ARG A 323 -0.37 -19.40 -11.02
C ARG A 323 -1.71 -19.37 -11.77
N ILE A 324 -1.83 -18.58 -12.84
CA ILE A 324 -3.00 -18.59 -13.72
C ILE A 324 -3.18 -19.96 -14.40
N MET A 325 -2.09 -20.54 -14.90
CA MET A 325 -2.10 -21.86 -15.54
C MET A 325 -2.49 -22.96 -14.53
N GLU A 326 -1.93 -22.92 -13.33
CA GLU A 326 -2.26 -23.84 -12.23
C GLU A 326 -3.74 -23.71 -11.85
N ALA A 327 -4.25 -22.50 -11.63
CA ALA A 327 -5.66 -22.28 -11.32
C ALA A 327 -6.59 -22.81 -12.42
N ALA A 328 -6.18 -22.75 -13.69
CA ALA A 328 -6.94 -23.32 -14.80
C ALA A 328 -6.94 -24.86 -14.77
N MET A 329 -5.81 -25.48 -14.44
CA MET A 329 -5.68 -26.93 -14.28
C MET A 329 -6.46 -27.44 -13.06
N GLU A 330 -6.37 -26.76 -11.92
CA GLU A 330 -7.15 -27.05 -10.71
C GLU A 330 -8.66 -27.08 -11.02
N GLN A 331 -9.14 -26.09 -11.77
CA GLN A 331 -10.54 -26.02 -12.20
C GLN A 331 -10.91 -27.14 -13.18
N ALA A 332 -10.00 -27.54 -14.07
CA ALA A 332 -10.24 -28.64 -15.00
C ALA A 332 -10.29 -30.00 -14.29
N CYS A 333 -9.40 -30.24 -13.34
CA CYS A 333 -9.31 -31.49 -12.59
C CYS A 333 -10.43 -31.66 -11.55
N SER A 334 -10.88 -30.57 -10.92
CA SER A 334 -11.93 -30.60 -9.89
C SER A 334 -13.32 -30.97 -10.41
N GLN A 335 -13.52 -30.94 -11.74
CA GLN A 335 -14.79 -31.31 -12.39
C GLN A 335 -15.17 -32.78 -12.21
N GLY A 336 -14.23 -33.66 -11.87
CA GLY A 336 -14.49 -35.09 -11.66
C GLY A 336 -15.13 -35.46 -10.31
N ALA A 337 -15.21 -34.54 -9.35
CA ALA A 337 -15.53 -34.85 -7.95
C ALA A 337 -16.91 -34.35 -7.45
N VAL A 338 -17.66 -33.58 -8.24
CA VAL A 338 -18.90 -32.91 -7.76
C VAL A 338 -20.15 -33.64 -8.23
N SER A 339 -20.95 -34.14 -7.28
CA SER A 339 -22.15 -34.97 -7.49
C SER A 339 -23.47 -34.20 -7.69
N ASN A 340 -23.45 -32.87 -7.90
CA ASN A 340 -24.67 -32.07 -7.96
C ASN A 340 -24.79 -31.22 -9.26
N PRO A 341 -25.71 -31.55 -10.18
CA PRO A 341 -25.80 -30.91 -11.50
C PRO A 341 -26.36 -29.48 -11.51
N ALA A 342 -26.86 -28.96 -10.38
CA ALA A 342 -27.39 -27.60 -10.29
C ALA A 342 -26.32 -26.50 -10.12
N GLN A 343 -25.05 -26.84 -9.83
CA GLN A 343 -23.94 -25.89 -9.61
C GLN A 343 -23.01 -25.74 -10.83
N ILE A 344 -23.37 -26.29 -11.99
CA ILE A 344 -22.46 -26.48 -13.14
C ILE A 344 -22.00 -25.18 -13.85
N GLN A 345 -22.51 -24.00 -13.50
CA GLN A 345 -22.09 -22.75 -14.15
C GLN A 345 -20.89 -22.10 -13.45
N THR A 346 -19.71 -22.70 -13.60
CA THR A 346 -18.43 -22.03 -13.29
C THR A 346 -17.89 -21.37 -14.55
N ALA A 347 -17.03 -20.36 -14.41
CA ALA A 347 -16.65 -19.53 -15.55
C ALA A 347 -15.97 -20.30 -16.70
N ILE A 348 -15.31 -21.45 -16.47
CA ILE A 348 -14.64 -22.24 -17.54
C ILE A 348 -15.54 -23.34 -18.14
N THR A 349 -16.65 -23.72 -17.50
CA THR A 349 -17.49 -24.86 -17.95
C THR A 349 -18.40 -24.56 -19.14
N GLY A 350 -18.50 -23.29 -19.56
CA GLY A 350 -19.31 -22.89 -20.71
C GLY A 350 -18.61 -23.00 -22.08
N LEU A 351 -17.50 -23.74 -22.17
CA LEU A 351 -16.71 -23.86 -23.41
C LEU A 351 -17.17 -25.02 -24.29
N SER A 352 -17.03 -24.85 -25.60
CA SER A 352 -17.17 -25.97 -26.54
C SER A 352 -15.95 -26.89 -26.44
N LEU A 353 -16.13 -28.17 -26.83
CA LEU A 353 -15.03 -29.15 -26.86
C LEU A 353 -13.84 -28.70 -27.73
N GLN A 354 -14.10 -27.94 -28.80
CA GLN A 354 -13.03 -27.35 -29.62
C GLN A 354 -12.25 -26.28 -28.85
N GLN A 355 -12.94 -25.43 -28.10
CA GLN A 355 -12.31 -24.39 -27.27
C GLN A 355 -11.51 -25.00 -26.12
N SER A 356 -12.03 -26.04 -25.46
CA SER A 356 -11.30 -26.76 -24.42
C SER A 356 -10.02 -27.40 -24.96
N ARG A 357 -10.07 -28.01 -26.15
CA ARG A 357 -8.87 -28.56 -26.81
C ARG A 357 -7.84 -27.48 -27.16
N GLN A 358 -8.29 -26.31 -27.58
CA GLN A 358 -7.39 -25.19 -27.88
C GLN A 358 -6.68 -24.69 -26.61
N VAL A 359 -7.39 -24.55 -25.49
CA VAL A 359 -6.78 -24.17 -24.20
C VAL A 359 -5.76 -25.22 -23.76
N LEU A 360 -6.09 -26.50 -23.88
CA LEU A 360 -5.16 -27.58 -23.56
C LEU A 360 -3.89 -27.51 -24.41
N GLY A 361 -4.02 -27.29 -25.72
CA GLY A 361 -2.88 -27.17 -26.62
C GLY A 361 -1.93 -26.02 -26.26
N VAL A 362 -2.46 -24.84 -25.89
CA VAL A 362 -1.57 -23.73 -25.48
C VAL A 362 -0.89 -23.97 -24.13
N LEU A 363 -1.55 -24.69 -23.21
CA LEU A 363 -0.96 -25.12 -21.94
C LEU A 363 0.19 -26.10 -22.20
N GLU A 364 -0.03 -27.10 -23.06
CA GLU A 364 1.00 -28.06 -23.47
C GLU A 364 2.23 -27.37 -24.08
N GLU A 365 2.02 -26.37 -24.94
CA GLU A 365 3.11 -25.58 -25.53
C GLU A 365 3.89 -24.78 -24.48
N ALA A 366 3.21 -24.16 -23.51
CA ALA A 366 3.85 -23.43 -22.42
C ALA A 366 4.66 -24.34 -21.50
N PHE A 367 4.11 -25.49 -21.09
CA PHE A 367 4.84 -26.48 -20.30
C PHE A 367 6.03 -27.08 -21.08
N SER A 368 5.90 -27.25 -22.39
CA SER A 368 7.02 -27.69 -23.22
C SER A 368 8.18 -26.69 -23.21
N ALA A 369 7.89 -25.39 -23.23
CA ALA A 369 8.90 -24.34 -23.10
C ALA A 369 9.58 -24.36 -21.72
N GLU A 370 8.81 -24.53 -20.65
CA GLU A 370 9.34 -24.68 -19.29
C GLU A 370 10.27 -25.90 -19.15
N ILE A 371 9.84 -27.07 -19.64
CA ILE A 371 10.64 -28.29 -19.62
C ILE A 371 11.93 -28.12 -20.43
N TYR A 372 11.85 -27.42 -21.57
CA TYR A 372 13.03 -27.13 -22.37
C TYR A 372 14.01 -26.20 -21.63
N TYR A 373 13.51 -25.14 -20.99
CA TYR A 373 14.31 -24.23 -20.18
C TYR A 373 15.01 -24.97 -19.02
N LEU A 374 14.29 -25.82 -18.28
CA LEU A 374 14.85 -26.60 -17.16
C LEU A 374 15.88 -27.67 -17.57
N LYS A 375 15.95 -28.02 -18.85
CA LYS A 375 16.92 -29.01 -19.39
C LYS A 375 18.26 -28.39 -19.79
N GLN A 376 18.32 -27.07 -19.96
CA GLN A 376 19.55 -26.34 -20.25
C GLN A 376 20.40 -26.23 -18.97
#